data_AF-W7MWF7-F1
#
_entry.id   AF-W7MWF7-F1
#
_cell.length_a   1.000
_cell.length_b   1.000
_cell.length_c   1.000
_cell.angle_alpha   90.00
_cell.angle_beta   90.00
_cell.angle_gamma   90.00
#
_symmetry.space_group_name_H-M   'P 1'
#
loop_
_entity.id
_entity.type
_entity.pdbx_description
1 polymer ?
#
loop_
_entity_poly.entity_id
_entity_poly.type
_entity_poly.pdbx_seq_one_letter_code
_entity_poly.pdbx_strand_id
1 'polypeptide(L)'
;MTSSAKASSTKAPSVKAANVISSLTVLKGFIGSIPADATLYLDLEGKSLSRNGTPTIITILVHPTKVTRLIDVQTLGSAAFTTPGTNGKTIKTILEDPQISKCLWDVRNDADALWAHYKVRLAGVTDIQLLENASRITDRTYVRGLETCVENDLKLGFSELHRWTLTKRTGKSCIVGDIFSVRPLDTLAKEYCVNDVVHLPTLQVTYTKRMNSQWMKRAMGESARRVDEACSPEYKPQSEKKKLGPWGPGSGIKELTMDDWLEKFDDDRINSMENDMFCDSDYDDLTGVWEN
;
A
#
# COMPACT_ATOMS: atom_id res chain seq x y z
N MET A 1 -22.46 28.86 46.81
CA MET A 1 -21.44 27.78 46.88
C MET A 1 -22.05 26.53 46.32
N THR A 2 -21.21 25.72 45.66
CA THR A 2 -21.49 24.50 44.88
C THR A 2 -22.11 24.70 43.50
N SER A 3 -21.68 24.05 42.42
CA SER A 3 -20.38 23.55 41.93
C SER A 3 -20.71 23.03 40.53
N SER A 4 -20.22 23.67 39.46
CA SER A 4 -20.42 23.17 38.09
C SER A 4 -19.53 21.95 37.86
N ALA A 5 -20.15 20.79 37.63
CA ALA A 5 -19.47 19.60 37.15
C ALA A 5 -19.06 19.81 35.69
N LYS A 6 -17.77 20.06 35.47
CA LYS A 6 -17.17 20.18 34.15
C LYS A 6 -17.03 18.77 33.57
N ALA A 7 -17.86 18.45 32.59
CA ALA A 7 -17.76 17.20 31.83
C ALA A 7 -16.38 17.13 31.16
N SER A 8 -15.58 16.16 31.60
CA SER A 8 -14.29 15.82 31.00
C SER A 8 -14.54 15.20 29.63
N SER A 9 -14.22 15.94 28.56
CA SER A 9 -14.21 15.39 27.21
C SER A 9 -13.04 14.41 27.07
N THR A 10 -13.37 13.13 26.95
CA THR A 10 -12.42 12.09 26.59
C THR A 10 -12.01 12.29 25.14
N LYS A 11 -10.82 12.85 24.96
CA LYS A 11 -10.16 13.06 23.66
C LYS A 11 -9.95 11.70 23.00
N ALA A 12 -10.53 11.50 21.81
CA ALA A 12 -10.23 10.34 20.97
C ALA A 12 -8.72 10.27 20.69
N PRO A 13 -8.14 9.09 20.45
CA PRO A 13 -6.70 8.95 20.27
C PRO A 13 -6.28 9.78 19.05
N SER A 14 -5.52 10.85 19.28
CA SER A 14 -4.89 11.59 18.17
C SER A 14 -3.88 10.65 17.53
N VAL A 15 -4.07 10.33 16.25
CA VAL A 15 -3.05 9.69 15.43
C VAL A 15 -1.79 10.53 15.55
N LYS A 16 -0.77 10.03 16.25
CA LYS A 16 0.54 10.70 16.35
C LYS A 16 1.05 10.81 14.91
N ALA A 17 1.25 12.03 14.43
CA ALA A 17 1.80 12.31 13.11
C ALA A 17 2.98 11.37 12.85
N ALA A 18 2.88 10.55 11.80
CA ALA A 18 3.93 9.60 11.50
C ALA A 18 5.19 10.37 11.10
N ASN A 19 6.26 10.24 11.89
CA ASN A 19 7.51 10.93 11.57
C ASN A 19 8.15 10.23 10.37
N VAL A 20 8.24 10.96 9.27
CA VAL A 20 8.97 10.59 8.07
C VAL A 20 10.45 10.40 8.43
N ILE A 21 11.04 9.29 8.00
CA ILE A 21 12.45 8.93 8.19
C ILE A 21 13.18 9.30 6.90
N SER A 22 13.88 10.44 6.93
CA SER A 22 14.72 10.92 5.83
C SER A 22 16.21 10.98 6.18
N SER A 23 16.61 10.52 7.37
CA SER A 23 18.02 10.46 7.79
C SER A 23 18.44 9.05 8.20
N LEU A 24 19.70 8.71 7.91
CA LEU A 24 20.28 7.41 8.24
C LEU A 24 20.31 7.17 9.75
N THR A 25 20.54 8.18 10.58
CA THR A 25 20.55 8.05 12.03
C THR A 25 19.19 7.58 12.56
N VAL A 26 18.10 8.20 12.08
CA VAL A 26 16.74 7.81 12.48
C VAL A 26 16.37 6.44 11.91
N LEU A 27 16.77 6.15 10.66
CA LEU A 27 16.56 4.84 10.04
C LEU A 27 17.22 3.72 10.83
N LYS A 28 18.49 3.90 11.25
CA LYS A 28 19.24 2.93 12.07
C LYS A 28 18.52 2.62 13.38
N GLY A 29 18.04 3.66 14.06
CA GLY A 29 17.28 3.51 15.31
C GLY A 29 15.95 2.79 15.09
N PHE A 30 15.24 3.11 14.02
CA PHE A 30 13.97 2.44 13.68
C PHE A 30 14.17 0.94 13.40
N ILE A 31 15.13 0.58 12.55
CA ILE A 31 15.44 -0.83 12.24
C ILE A 31 15.78 -1.61 13.51
N GLY A 32 16.59 -1.01 14.40
CA GLY A 32 16.95 -1.61 15.68
C GLY A 32 15.78 -1.79 16.65
N SER A 33 14.69 -1.03 16.46
CA SER A 33 13.50 -1.08 17.31
C SER A 33 12.45 -2.10 16.88
N ILE A 34 12.60 -2.71 15.68
CA ILE A 34 11.66 -3.71 15.17
C ILE A 34 11.84 -5.01 15.97
N PRO A 35 10.81 -5.50 16.69
CA PRO A 35 10.89 -6.78 17.39
C PRO A 35 11.13 -7.95 16.44
N ALA A 36 11.81 -9.00 16.93
CA ALA A 36 12.13 -10.17 16.12
C ALA A 36 10.88 -10.97 15.69
N ASP A 37 9.83 -10.94 16.50
CA ASP A 37 8.53 -11.59 16.30
C ASP A 37 7.46 -10.66 15.72
N ALA A 38 7.87 -9.49 15.20
CA ALA A 38 6.94 -8.51 14.66
C ALA A 38 6.24 -9.00 13.39
N THR A 39 5.00 -8.54 13.23
CA THR A 39 4.34 -8.52 11.92
C THR A 39 4.40 -7.10 11.37
N LEU A 40 4.84 -6.95 10.14
CA LEU A 40 4.96 -5.68 9.45
C LEU A 40 3.78 -5.51 8.49
N TYR A 41 3.09 -4.38 8.57
CA TYR A 41 2.08 -3.99 7.59
C TYR A 41 2.66 -2.89 6.74
N LEU A 42 2.65 -3.08 5.43
CA LEU A 42 3.39 -2.28 4.48
C LEU A 42 2.49 -1.79 3.36
N ASP A 43 2.84 -0.62 2.85
CA ASP A 43 2.30 -0.05 1.61
C ASP A 43 3.36 0.89 1.01
N LEU A 44 3.46 0.94 -0.32
CA LEU A 44 4.36 1.85 -1.02
C LEU A 44 3.57 2.92 -1.76
N GLU A 45 4.19 4.08 -1.88
CA GLU A 45 3.64 5.20 -2.63
C GLU A 45 4.66 5.77 -3.58
N GLY A 46 4.18 6.35 -4.67
CA GLY A 46 5.00 7.01 -5.65
C GLY A 46 4.30 7.23 -6.98
N LYS A 47 5.01 7.84 -7.93
CA LYS A 47 4.47 8.10 -9.27
C LYS A 47 4.39 6.81 -10.07
N SER A 48 3.19 6.44 -10.52
CA SER A 48 2.89 5.23 -11.33
C SER A 48 3.59 3.97 -10.79
N LEU A 49 3.44 3.74 -9.48
CA LEU A 49 4.18 2.75 -8.68
C LEU A 49 4.27 1.37 -9.37
N SER A 50 5.45 1.08 -9.89
CA SER A 50 5.81 -0.14 -10.60
C SER A 50 7.29 -0.08 -11.01
N ARG A 51 7.76 -1.07 -11.77
CA ARG A 51 9.05 -1.03 -12.49
C ARG A 51 9.22 0.16 -13.42
N ASN A 52 8.12 0.74 -13.93
CA ASN A 52 8.14 1.84 -14.89
C ASN A 52 7.96 3.22 -14.21
N GLY A 53 7.56 3.23 -12.94
CA GLY A 53 7.39 4.44 -12.15
C GLY A 53 8.49 4.61 -11.11
N THR A 54 8.19 5.33 -10.03
CA THR A 54 9.16 5.60 -8.97
C THR A 54 8.54 5.38 -7.59
N PRO A 55 9.04 4.43 -6.78
CA PRO A 55 8.69 4.34 -5.36
C PRO A 55 9.35 5.49 -4.57
N THR A 56 8.55 6.31 -3.89
CA THR A 56 9.04 7.50 -3.16
C THR A 56 8.94 7.34 -1.65
N ILE A 57 7.93 6.62 -1.16
CA ILE A 57 7.70 6.38 0.27
C ILE A 57 7.41 4.89 0.50
N ILE A 58 7.94 4.34 1.60
CA ILE A 58 7.43 3.07 2.17
C ILE A 58 6.80 3.40 3.52
N THR A 59 5.56 2.97 3.73
CA THR A 59 4.94 3.01 5.05
C THR A 59 5.10 1.67 5.74
N ILE A 60 5.57 1.68 6.99
CA ILE A 60 5.71 0.48 7.81
C ILE A 60 4.99 0.69 9.13
N LEU A 61 3.96 -0.12 9.38
CA LEU A 61 3.36 -0.30 10.70
C LEU A 61 3.88 -1.58 11.34
N VAL A 62 4.49 -1.45 12.51
CA VAL A 62 5.04 -2.56 13.29
C VAL A 62 4.01 -3.03 14.31
N HIS A 63 3.59 -4.30 14.25
CA HIS A 63 2.68 -4.91 15.22
C HIS A 63 3.46 -5.89 16.13
N PRO A 64 3.18 -5.94 17.46
CA PRO A 64 2.06 -5.31 18.18
C PRO A 64 2.32 -3.89 18.70
N THR A 65 3.51 -3.32 18.49
CA THR A 65 3.87 -1.99 19.06
C THR A 65 3.04 -0.83 18.48
N LYS A 66 2.41 -1.03 17.33
CA LYS A 66 1.62 -0.03 16.56
C LYS A 66 2.42 1.22 16.21
N VAL A 67 3.74 1.08 16.07
CA VAL A 67 4.61 2.15 15.60
C VAL A 67 4.52 2.20 14.08
N THR A 68 4.03 3.32 13.55
CA THR A 68 3.98 3.59 12.10
C THR A 68 5.06 4.59 11.71
N ARG A 69 5.84 4.26 10.68
CA ARG A 69 6.89 5.12 10.11
C ARG A 69 6.76 5.17 8.60
N LEU A 70 7.02 6.35 8.03
CA LEU A 70 7.18 6.53 6.58
C LEU A 70 8.67 6.63 6.31
N ILE A 71 9.23 5.76 5.50
CA ILE A 71 10.62 5.83 5.06
C ILE A 71 10.65 6.63 3.76
N ASP A 72 11.41 7.71 3.75
CA ASP A 72 11.59 8.57 2.58
C ASP A 72 12.58 7.94 1.61
N VAL A 73 12.08 7.04 0.75
CA VAL A 73 12.87 6.30 -0.23
C VAL A 73 13.43 7.24 -1.29
N GLN A 74 12.71 8.29 -1.67
CA GLN A 74 13.22 9.30 -2.60
C GLN A 74 14.47 10.00 -2.06
N THR A 75 14.48 10.38 -0.78
CA THR A 75 15.65 11.03 -0.16
C THR A 75 16.77 10.04 0.12
N LEU A 76 16.45 8.84 0.61
CA LEU A 76 17.44 7.86 1.07
C LEU A 76 17.98 6.95 -0.04
N GLY A 77 17.25 6.81 -1.15
CA GLY A 77 17.55 5.91 -2.25
C GLY A 77 17.84 4.48 -1.77
N SER A 78 18.89 3.88 -2.33
CA SER A 78 19.33 2.53 -1.95
C SER A 78 19.69 2.41 -0.47
N ALA A 79 20.12 3.49 0.19
CA ALA A 79 20.48 3.47 1.60
C ALA A 79 19.27 3.19 2.52
N ALA A 80 18.04 3.44 2.05
CA ALA A 80 16.82 3.02 2.77
C ALA A 80 16.81 1.51 3.05
N PHE A 81 17.38 0.72 2.14
CA PHE A 81 17.33 -0.75 2.16
C PHE A 81 18.61 -1.40 2.65
N THR A 82 19.76 -0.75 2.44
CA THR A 82 21.09 -1.33 2.71
C THR A 82 21.72 -0.85 4.02
N THR A 83 21.19 0.22 4.65
CA THR A 83 21.72 0.72 5.91
C THR A 83 21.46 -0.28 7.05
N PRO A 84 22.49 -0.74 7.77
CA PRO A 84 22.32 -1.63 8.91
C PRO A 84 21.82 -0.85 10.13
N GLY A 85 20.80 -1.38 10.81
CA GLY A 85 20.36 -0.93 12.12
C GLY A 85 21.31 -1.35 13.24
N THR A 86 20.94 -1.04 14.49
CA THR A 86 21.77 -1.36 15.67
C THR A 86 21.92 -2.87 15.92
N ASN A 87 21.05 -3.69 15.34
CA ASN A 87 21.09 -5.16 15.41
C ASN A 87 21.77 -5.80 14.18
N GLY A 88 22.40 -5.00 13.30
CA GLY A 88 23.04 -5.47 12.08
C GLY A 88 22.11 -5.83 10.91
N LYS A 89 20.78 -5.90 11.15
CA LYS A 89 19.80 -6.12 10.08
C LYS A 89 19.62 -4.84 9.26
N THR A 90 19.22 -4.98 8.01
CA THR A 90 18.76 -3.89 7.15
C THR A 90 17.27 -4.05 6.81
N ILE A 91 16.61 -3.00 6.30
CA ILE A 91 15.24 -3.13 5.79
C ILE A 91 15.17 -4.23 4.72
N LYS A 92 16.14 -4.30 3.80
CA LYS A 92 16.21 -5.37 2.79
C LYS A 92 16.18 -6.76 3.44
N THR A 93 17.08 -7.03 4.39
CA THR A 93 17.14 -8.35 5.06
C THR A 93 15.85 -8.68 5.82
N ILE A 94 15.17 -7.68 6.38
CA ILE A 94 13.89 -7.87 7.08
C ILE A 94 12.76 -8.22 6.10
N LEU A 95 12.70 -7.50 4.97
CA LEU A 95 11.71 -7.71 3.92
C LEU A 95 11.92 -9.06 3.19
N GLU A 96 13.17 -9.51 3.09
CA GLU A 96 13.57 -10.80 2.48
C GLU A 96 13.52 -12.00 3.44
N ASP A 97 13.33 -11.78 4.75
CA ASP A 97 13.29 -12.87 5.73
C ASP A 97 11.91 -13.57 5.73
N PRO A 98 11.78 -14.84 5.32
CA PRO A 98 10.49 -15.53 5.28
C PRO A 98 9.88 -15.77 6.67
N GLN A 99 10.65 -15.63 7.75
CA GLN A 99 10.16 -15.80 9.12
C GLN A 99 9.51 -14.53 9.70
N ILE A 100 9.79 -13.36 9.11
CA ILE A 100 9.14 -12.11 9.51
C ILE A 100 7.92 -11.93 8.61
N SER A 101 6.72 -11.86 9.18
CA SER A 101 5.49 -11.70 8.40
C SER A 101 5.40 -10.28 7.83
N LYS A 102 5.19 -10.17 6.51
CA LYS A 102 4.85 -8.91 5.84
C LYS A 102 3.44 -8.99 5.29
N CYS A 103 2.58 -8.07 5.70
CA CYS A 103 1.19 -8.00 5.29
C CYS A 103 0.97 -6.76 4.44
N LEU A 104 0.42 -6.93 3.24
CA LEU A 104 0.11 -5.84 2.31
C LEU A 104 -1.32 -5.99 1.80
N TRP A 105 -1.92 -4.91 1.33
CA TRP A 105 -3.14 -4.98 0.52
C TRP A 105 -2.76 -4.95 -0.95
N ASP A 106 -2.91 -6.06 -1.67
CA ASP A 106 -2.48 -6.20 -3.07
C ASP A 106 -0.97 -5.98 -3.30
N VAL A 107 -0.16 -7.00 -3.01
CA VAL A 107 1.32 -6.91 -3.03
C VAL A 107 1.95 -6.69 -4.42
N ARG A 108 1.18 -6.76 -5.50
CA ARG A 108 1.74 -6.99 -6.85
C ARG A 108 2.61 -5.82 -7.33
N ASN A 109 2.13 -4.57 -7.24
CA ASN A 109 2.90 -3.41 -7.67
C ASN A 109 4.01 -3.04 -6.68
N ASP A 110 3.79 -3.24 -5.38
CA ASP A 110 4.82 -3.04 -4.35
C ASP A 110 6.03 -3.97 -4.57
N ALA A 111 5.77 -5.27 -4.77
CA ALA A 111 6.80 -6.25 -5.03
C ALA A 111 7.57 -5.94 -6.32
N ASP A 112 6.85 -5.57 -7.39
CA ASP A 112 7.43 -5.19 -8.66
C ASP A 112 8.35 -3.97 -8.51
N ALA A 113 7.89 -2.90 -7.86
CA ALA A 113 8.67 -1.70 -7.63
C ALA A 113 9.91 -1.97 -6.76
N LEU A 114 9.77 -2.71 -5.66
CA LEU A 114 10.88 -3.09 -4.78
C LEU A 114 11.96 -3.91 -5.52
N TRP A 115 11.54 -4.85 -6.35
CA TRP A 115 12.45 -5.70 -7.11
C TRP A 115 13.12 -4.96 -8.26
N ALA A 116 12.34 -4.23 -9.06
CA ALA A 116 12.85 -3.52 -10.23
C ALA A 116 13.89 -2.47 -9.84
N HIS A 117 13.57 -1.63 -8.85
CA HIS A 117 14.39 -0.46 -8.48
C HIS A 117 15.49 -0.76 -7.47
N TYR A 118 15.24 -1.66 -6.51
CA TYR A 118 16.17 -1.89 -5.38
C TYR A 118 16.60 -3.34 -5.20
N LYS A 119 16.15 -4.23 -6.08
CA LYS A 119 16.42 -5.68 -6.01
C LYS A 119 16.01 -6.28 -4.67
N VAL A 120 15.00 -5.72 -4.01
CA VAL A 120 14.44 -6.24 -2.76
C VAL A 120 13.32 -7.21 -3.10
N ARG A 121 13.49 -8.49 -2.73
CA ARG A 121 12.48 -9.51 -3.02
C ARG A 121 11.71 -9.87 -1.76
N LEU A 122 10.44 -9.49 -1.68
CA LEU A 122 9.61 -9.79 -0.51
C LEU A 122 9.52 -11.33 -0.29
N ALA A 123 9.59 -11.75 0.97
CA ALA A 123 9.35 -13.13 1.38
C ALA A 123 8.45 -13.16 2.63
N GLY A 124 7.77 -14.27 2.93
CA GLY A 124 6.87 -14.31 4.10
C GLY A 124 5.68 -13.34 3.99
N VAL A 125 5.17 -13.17 2.77
CA VAL A 125 4.09 -12.22 2.45
C VAL A 125 2.72 -12.84 2.72
N THR A 126 1.84 -12.04 3.32
CA THR A 126 0.39 -12.24 3.35
C THR A 126 -0.30 -11.09 2.61
N ASP A 127 -0.86 -11.37 1.43
CA ASP A 127 -1.70 -10.41 0.72
C ASP A 127 -3.12 -10.45 1.32
N ILE A 128 -3.50 -9.40 2.06
CA ILE A 128 -4.76 -9.32 2.78
C ILE A 128 -5.95 -9.26 1.81
N GLN A 129 -5.77 -8.72 0.61
CA GLN A 129 -6.81 -8.73 -0.41
C GLN A 129 -7.20 -10.16 -0.81
N LEU A 130 -6.23 -11.08 -0.84
CA LEU A 130 -6.50 -12.50 -1.07
C LEU A 130 -7.19 -13.16 0.12
N LEU A 131 -6.87 -12.75 1.35
CA LEU A 131 -7.58 -13.23 2.54
C LEU A 131 -9.05 -12.79 2.52
N GLU A 132 -9.30 -11.54 2.16
CA GLU A 132 -10.64 -11.01 2.00
C GLU A 132 -11.42 -11.84 0.97
N ASN A 133 -10.88 -11.97 -0.24
CA ASN A 133 -11.53 -12.68 -1.34
C ASN A 133 -11.76 -14.17 -1.00
N ALA A 134 -10.82 -14.84 -0.35
CA ALA A 134 -10.95 -16.22 0.11
C ALA A 134 -12.01 -16.38 1.22
N SER A 135 -12.15 -15.39 2.11
CA SER A 135 -13.06 -15.43 3.25
C SER A 135 -14.53 -15.24 2.89
N ARG A 136 -14.83 -14.75 1.67
CA ARG A 136 -16.21 -14.55 1.20
C ARG A 136 -16.94 -15.88 1.07
N ILE A 137 -18.23 -15.89 1.39
CA ILE A 137 -19.14 -17.01 1.07
C ILE A 137 -19.64 -16.87 -0.38
N THR A 138 -19.75 -15.64 -0.85
CA THR A 138 -20.30 -15.25 -2.15
C THR A 138 -19.22 -15.18 -3.23
N ASP A 139 -19.44 -14.36 -4.26
CA ASP A 139 -18.59 -14.24 -5.43
C ASP A 139 -17.14 -13.87 -5.09
N ARG A 140 -16.22 -14.60 -5.70
CA ARG A 140 -14.77 -14.44 -5.58
C ARG A 140 -14.10 -14.07 -6.92
N THR A 141 -14.89 -13.81 -7.95
CA THR A 141 -14.42 -13.48 -9.31
C THR A 141 -13.60 -12.21 -9.35
N TYR A 142 -13.95 -11.22 -8.53
CA TYR A 142 -13.25 -9.95 -8.46
C TYR A 142 -12.69 -9.71 -7.05
N VAL A 143 -11.49 -9.15 -6.99
CA VAL A 143 -10.95 -8.59 -5.74
C VAL A 143 -11.61 -7.24 -5.45
N ARG A 144 -11.57 -6.78 -4.20
CA ARG A 144 -12.06 -5.45 -3.80
C ARG A 144 -10.89 -4.53 -3.44
N GLY A 145 -11.09 -3.23 -3.61
CA GLY A 145 -10.19 -2.21 -3.07
C GLY A 145 -10.22 -2.17 -1.54
N LEU A 146 -9.14 -1.64 -0.96
CA LEU A 146 -9.01 -1.48 0.49
C LEU A 146 -10.14 -0.62 1.05
N GLU A 147 -10.53 0.41 0.31
CA GLU A 147 -11.61 1.34 0.67
C GLU A 147 -12.92 0.62 0.96
N THR A 148 -13.43 -0.08 -0.06
CA THR A 148 -14.64 -0.89 0.03
C THR A 148 -14.62 -1.83 1.24
N CYS A 149 -13.47 -2.42 1.55
CA CYS A 149 -13.32 -3.36 2.67
C CYS A 149 -13.24 -2.67 4.03
N VAL A 150 -12.57 -1.53 4.15
CA VAL A 150 -12.58 -0.72 5.37
C VAL A 150 -14.01 -0.27 5.69
N GLU A 151 -14.75 0.24 4.70
CA GLU A 151 -16.11 0.74 4.91
C GLU A 151 -17.10 -0.37 5.29
N ASN A 152 -17.01 -1.53 4.64
CA ASN A 152 -17.99 -2.60 4.81
C ASN A 152 -17.67 -3.60 5.94
N ASP A 153 -16.39 -3.88 6.18
CA ASP A 153 -15.99 -4.92 7.15
C ASP A 153 -15.56 -4.38 8.51
N LEU A 154 -15.23 -3.09 8.61
CA LEU A 154 -14.88 -2.46 9.88
C LEU A 154 -16.05 -1.66 10.42
N LYS A 155 -16.41 -1.92 11.68
CA LYS A 155 -17.42 -1.14 12.42
C LYS A 155 -16.82 0.18 12.92
N LEU A 156 -16.29 1.00 12.02
CA LEU A 156 -15.72 2.30 12.38
C LEU A 156 -16.85 3.25 12.84
N GLY A 157 -16.55 4.09 13.82
CA GLY A 157 -17.47 5.17 14.19
C GLY A 157 -17.60 6.18 13.06
N PHE A 158 -18.74 6.85 12.95
CA PHE A 158 -19.04 7.81 11.87
C PHE A 158 -17.92 8.83 11.64
N SER A 159 -17.34 9.39 12.71
CA SER A 159 -16.27 10.38 12.62
C SER A 159 -14.94 9.81 12.13
N GLU A 160 -14.63 8.55 12.46
CA GLU A 160 -13.39 7.88 12.03
C GLU A 160 -13.48 7.49 10.56
N LEU A 161 -14.62 6.95 10.15
CA LEU A 161 -14.94 6.65 8.75
C LEU A 161 -14.92 7.93 7.91
N HIS A 162 -15.60 8.99 8.35
CA HIS A 162 -15.64 10.26 7.63
C HIS A 162 -14.25 10.89 7.45
N ARG A 163 -13.40 10.84 8.48
CA ARG A 163 -12.01 11.32 8.38
C ARG A 163 -11.21 10.48 7.38
N TRP A 164 -11.36 9.16 7.43
CA TRP A 164 -10.68 8.23 6.53
C TRP A 164 -11.11 8.45 5.06
N THR A 165 -12.42 8.48 4.79
CA THR A 165 -12.98 8.72 3.44
C THR A 165 -12.63 10.11 2.91
N LEU A 166 -12.64 11.15 3.75
CA LEU A 166 -12.27 12.51 3.33
C LEU A 166 -10.79 12.60 2.95
N THR A 167 -9.89 12.04 3.75
CA THR A 167 -8.45 12.00 3.44
C THR A 167 -8.19 11.19 2.16
N LYS A 168 -8.87 10.05 1.95
CA LYS A 168 -8.70 9.24 0.73
C LYS A 168 -9.24 9.91 -0.51
N ARG A 169 -10.43 10.51 -0.48
CA ARG A 169 -11.00 11.25 -1.63
C ARG A 169 -10.18 12.48 -2.00
N THR A 170 -9.74 13.24 -0.98
CA THR A 170 -8.88 14.42 -1.20
C THR A 170 -7.50 13.99 -1.69
N GLY A 171 -6.93 12.94 -1.11
CA GLY A 171 -5.67 12.34 -1.55
C GLY A 171 -5.74 11.84 -3.00
N LYS A 172 -6.77 11.05 -3.37
CA LYS A 172 -7.00 10.58 -4.75
C LYS A 172 -7.11 11.72 -5.75
N SER A 173 -7.80 12.82 -5.40
CA SER A 173 -7.84 14.01 -6.26
C SER A 173 -6.50 14.73 -6.36
N CYS A 174 -5.64 14.64 -5.35
CA CYS A 174 -4.34 15.29 -5.30
C CYS A 174 -3.20 14.40 -5.83
N ILE A 175 -3.38 13.08 -5.96
CA ILE A 175 -2.42 12.16 -6.60
C ILE A 175 -2.08 12.60 -8.04
N VAL A 176 -3.02 13.29 -8.70
CA VAL A 176 -2.84 13.96 -10.00
C VAL A 176 -1.64 14.93 -10.00
N GLY A 177 -1.21 15.44 -8.85
CA GLY A 177 -0.10 16.40 -8.70
C GLY A 177 1.21 15.81 -8.18
N ASP A 178 1.38 14.47 -8.13
CA ASP A 178 2.60 13.82 -7.63
C ASP A 178 2.97 14.26 -6.18
N ILE A 179 1.97 14.30 -5.30
CA ILE A 179 2.10 14.77 -3.91
C ILE A 179 3.16 14.01 -3.11
N PHE A 180 3.45 12.76 -3.48
CA PHE A 180 4.44 11.93 -2.81
C PHE A 180 5.88 12.28 -3.19
N SER A 181 6.09 13.08 -4.24
CA SER A 181 7.42 13.54 -4.66
C SER A 181 7.85 14.87 -4.04
N VAL A 182 6.91 15.63 -3.49
CA VAL A 182 7.17 16.95 -2.88
C VAL A 182 7.82 16.81 -1.50
N ARG A 183 8.82 17.64 -1.20
CA ARG A 183 9.51 17.69 0.10
C ARG A 183 9.51 19.12 0.68
N PRO A 184 9.27 19.30 2.01
CA PRO A 184 8.91 18.26 2.98
C PRO A 184 7.56 17.61 2.66
N LEU A 185 7.40 16.32 3.00
CA LEU A 185 6.18 15.58 2.66
C LEU A 185 4.96 16.26 3.29
N ASP A 186 3.94 16.50 2.47
CA ASP A 186 2.73 17.20 2.91
C ASP A 186 1.97 16.43 4.01
N THR A 187 1.22 17.14 4.84
CA THR A 187 0.45 16.51 5.93
C THR A 187 -0.62 15.57 5.38
N LEU A 188 -1.31 15.95 4.29
CA LEU A 188 -2.30 15.10 3.64
C LEU A 188 -1.66 13.82 3.09
N ALA A 189 -0.50 13.93 2.45
CA ALA A 189 0.24 12.78 1.94
C ALA A 189 0.65 11.84 3.08
N LYS A 190 1.13 12.37 4.22
CA LYS A 190 1.44 11.54 5.40
C LYS A 190 0.23 10.80 5.93
N GLU A 191 -0.91 11.48 6.04
CA GLU A 191 -2.14 10.87 6.54
C GLU A 191 -2.68 9.80 5.60
N TYR A 192 -2.58 10.02 4.29
CA TYR A 192 -2.92 9.04 3.26
C TYR A 192 -2.12 7.74 3.46
N CYS A 193 -0.79 7.85 3.45
CA CYS A 193 0.14 6.73 3.68
C CYS A 193 -0.18 5.94 4.96
N VAL A 194 -0.47 6.64 6.06
CA VAL A 194 -0.80 5.99 7.34
C VAL A 194 -2.13 5.24 7.26
N ASN A 195 -3.13 5.83 6.60
CA ASN A 195 -4.46 5.25 6.49
C ASN A 195 -4.45 3.94 5.67
N ASP A 196 -3.51 3.75 4.75
CA ASP A 196 -3.37 2.53 3.95
C ASP A 196 -2.83 1.32 4.74
N VAL A 197 -2.15 1.55 5.86
CA VAL A 197 -1.62 0.46 6.70
C VAL A 197 -2.34 0.29 8.04
N VAL A 198 -2.96 1.35 8.59
CA VAL A 198 -3.43 1.39 9.98
C VAL A 198 -4.56 0.39 10.27
N HIS A 199 -5.40 0.09 9.27
CA HIS A 199 -6.54 -0.80 9.40
C HIS A 199 -6.24 -2.25 9.01
N LEU A 200 -5.10 -2.49 8.35
CA LEU A 200 -4.70 -3.82 7.89
C LEU A 200 -4.63 -4.88 8.99
N PRO A 201 -4.13 -4.60 10.22
CA PRO A 201 -4.15 -5.59 11.30
C PRO A 201 -5.56 -6.08 11.65
N THR A 202 -6.52 -5.16 11.73
CA THR A 202 -7.91 -5.48 12.07
C THR A 202 -8.59 -6.25 10.95
N LEU A 203 -8.34 -5.87 9.69
CA LEU A 203 -8.85 -6.59 8.52
C LEU A 203 -8.28 -8.01 8.46
N GLN A 204 -6.97 -8.19 8.66
CA GLN A 204 -6.34 -9.51 8.70
C GLN A 204 -7.01 -10.38 9.78
N VAL A 205 -7.15 -9.90 11.02
CA VAL A 205 -7.83 -10.66 12.08
C VAL A 205 -9.28 -10.99 11.71
N THR A 206 -9.98 -10.08 11.02
CA THR A 206 -11.37 -10.27 10.62
C THR A 206 -11.51 -11.38 9.58
N TYR A 207 -10.69 -11.39 8.54
CA TYR A 207 -10.75 -12.39 7.48
C TYR A 207 -10.21 -13.74 7.90
N THR A 208 -9.16 -13.77 8.71
CA THR A 208 -8.62 -15.03 9.26
C THR A 208 -9.62 -15.75 10.16
N LYS A 209 -10.43 -15.03 10.95
CA LYS A 209 -11.53 -15.62 11.75
C LYS A 209 -12.63 -16.27 10.92
N ARG A 210 -12.84 -15.82 9.69
CA ARG A 210 -13.87 -16.33 8.76
C ARG A 210 -13.37 -17.50 7.91
N MET A 211 -12.10 -17.87 8.05
CA MET A 211 -11.41 -18.75 7.11
C MET A 211 -10.86 -20.01 7.80
N ASN A 212 -10.86 -21.14 7.09
CA ASN A 212 -10.23 -22.37 7.56
C ASN A 212 -8.76 -22.48 7.11
N SER A 213 -8.04 -23.47 7.66
CA SER A 213 -6.61 -23.68 7.38
C SER A 213 -6.29 -23.99 5.91
N GLN A 214 -7.20 -24.65 5.18
CA GLN A 214 -7.01 -24.95 3.77
C GLN A 214 -7.03 -23.66 2.93
N TRP A 215 -8.03 -22.80 3.15
CA TRP A 215 -8.11 -21.51 2.47
C TRP A 215 -6.95 -20.59 2.85
N MET A 216 -6.52 -20.59 4.11
CA MET A 216 -5.33 -19.86 4.54
C MET A 216 -4.10 -20.30 3.72
N LYS A 217 -3.87 -21.61 3.60
CA LYS A 217 -2.75 -22.15 2.82
C LYS A 217 -2.82 -21.72 1.35
N ARG A 218 -4.02 -21.71 0.75
CA ARG A 218 -4.21 -21.25 -0.64
C ARG A 218 -3.89 -19.76 -0.78
N ALA A 219 -4.39 -18.92 0.13
CA ALA A 219 -4.12 -17.48 0.10
C ALA A 219 -2.64 -17.17 0.31
N MET A 220 -1.95 -17.88 1.21
CA MET A 220 -0.50 -17.73 1.40
C MET A 220 0.29 -18.19 0.17
N GLY A 221 -0.08 -19.32 -0.43
CA GLY A 221 0.56 -19.81 -1.66
C GLY A 221 0.40 -18.84 -2.82
N GLU A 222 -0.79 -18.26 -2.97
CA GLU A 222 -1.07 -17.26 -4.00
C GLU A 222 -0.43 -15.89 -3.69
N SER A 223 -0.27 -15.53 -2.42
CA SER A 223 0.51 -14.35 -2.01
C SER A 223 1.97 -14.48 -2.49
N ALA A 224 2.58 -15.65 -2.27
CA ALA A 224 3.93 -15.94 -2.77
C ALA A 224 3.97 -15.95 -4.31
N ARG A 225 2.98 -16.56 -4.97
CA ARG A 225 2.87 -16.56 -6.43
C ARG A 225 2.78 -15.15 -7.02
N ARG A 226 2.01 -14.25 -6.38
CA ARG A 226 1.90 -12.84 -6.79
C ARG A 226 3.25 -12.12 -6.70
N VAL A 227 4.06 -12.38 -5.67
CA VAL A 227 5.41 -11.82 -5.56
C VAL A 227 6.34 -12.36 -6.65
N ASP A 228 6.29 -13.67 -6.92
CA ASP A 228 7.09 -14.30 -7.97
C ASP A 228 6.74 -13.74 -9.35
N GLU A 229 5.45 -13.62 -9.65
CA GLU A 229 4.95 -13.01 -10.88
C GLU A 229 5.39 -11.54 -10.98
N ALA A 230 5.22 -10.75 -9.92
CA ALA A 230 5.63 -9.35 -9.89
C ALA A 230 7.14 -9.15 -10.14
N CYS A 231 7.98 -10.08 -9.70
CA CYS A 231 9.43 -10.02 -9.92
C CYS A 231 9.84 -10.52 -11.33
N SER A 232 8.93 -11.11 -12.10
CA SER A 232 9.23 -11.67 -13.42
C SER A 232 9.35 -10.58 -14.50
N PRO A 233 10.18 -10.77 -15.54
CA PRO A 233 10.26 -9.86 -16.69
C PRO A 233 8.91 -9.64 -17.39
N GLU A 234 8.01 -10.63 -17.36
CA GLU A 234 6.73 -10.63 -18.07
C GLU A 234 5.60 -9.90 -17.32
N TYR A 235 5.81 -9.49 -16.07
CA TYR A 235 4.80 -8.79 -15.27
C TYR A 235 4.33 -7.50 -15.96
N LYS A 236 3.01 -7.31 -15.96
CA LYS A 236 2.33 -6.13 -16.52
C LYS A 236 1.63 -5.36 -15.40
N PRO A 237 2.23 -4.25 -14.90
CA PRO A 237 1.70 -3.51 -13.75
C PRO A 237 0.27 -2.99 -13.92
N GLN A 238 -0.10 -2.62 -15.15
CA GLN A 238 -1.40 -2.05 -15.50
C GLN A 238 -2.33 -3.05 -16.22
N SER A 239 -2.17 -4.35 -15.92
CA SER A 239 -3.03 -5.38 -16.51
C SER A 239 -4.44 -5.35 -15.91
N GLU A 240 -5.47 -5.23 -16.76
CA GLU A 240 -6.89 -5.36 -16.36
C GLU A 240 -7.20 -6.66 -15.63
N LYS A 241 -6.42 -7.72 -15.88
CA LYS A 241 -6.58 -9.01 -15.19
C LYS A 241 -6.29 -8.93 -13.70
N LYS A 242 -5.64 -7.87 -13.21
CA LYS A 242 -5.38 -7.67 -11.78
C LYS A 242 -6.65 -7.50 -10.95
N LYS A 243 -7.76 -7.08 -11.58
CA LYS A 243 -9.09 -6.97 -10.96
C LYS A 243 -9.71 -8.33 -10.64
N LEU A 244 -9.22 -9.42 -11.27
CA LEU A 244 -9.75 -10.77 -11.06
C LEU A 244 -9.19 -11.40 -9.79
N GLY A 245 -10.08 -11.99 -9.00
CA GLY A 245 -9.77 -12.86 -7.89
C GLY A 245 -9.36 -14.26 -8.39
N PRO A 246 -8.39 -14.92 -7.73
CA PRO A 246 -7.90 -16.22 -8.16
C PRO A 246 -8.85 -17.38 -7.83
N TRP A 247 -9.95 -17.10 -7.11
CA TRP A 247 -10.90 -18.12 -6.63
C TRP A 247 -12.26 -18.08 -7.33
N GLY A 248 -12.43 -17.21 -8.34
CA GLY A 248 -13.65 -17.17 -9.14
C GLY A 248 -13.86 -18.44 -9.96
N PRO A 249 -15.11 -18.79 -10.33
CA PRO A 249 -15.36 -19.78 -11.36
C PRO A 249 -14.70 -19.28 -12.64
N GLY A 250 -13.68 -19.99 -13.12
CA GLY A 250 -12.89 -19.58 -14.27
C GLY A 250 -13.75 -19.19 -15.47
N SER A 251 -13.36 -18.11 -16.16
CA SER A 251 -13.92 -17.63 -17.42
C SER A 251 -15.44 -17.42 -17.44
N GLY A 252 -15.88 -16.27 -16.94
CA GLY A 252 -17.20 -15.73 -17.23
C GLY A 252 -17.23 -14.27 -16.81
N ILE A 253 -17.11 -13.35 -17.78
CA ILE A 253 -17.38 -11.93 -17.55
C ILE A 253 -18.81 -11.86 -17.02
N LYS A 254 -18.95 -11.48 -15.76
CA LYS A 254 -20.24 -11.19 -15.15
C LYS A 254 -20.40 -9.67 -15.12
N GLU A 255 -21.61 -9.18 -15.39
CA GLU A 255 -21.92 -7.74 -15.31
C GLU A 255 -21.54 -7.21 -13.93
N LEU A 256 -20.71 -6.16 -13.96
CA LEU A 256 -20.29 -5.39 -12.78
C LEU A 256 -21.54 -4.83 -12.09
N THR A 257 -21.58 -4.87 -10.76
CA THR A 257 -22.61 -4.15 -10.00
C THR A 257 -22.40 -2.64 -10.14
N MET A 258 -23.40 -1.82 -9.79
CA MET A 258 -23.26 -0.35 -9.88
C MET A 258 -22.09 0.17 -9.04
N ASP A 259 -21.86 -0.43 -7.87
CA ASP A 259 -20.71 -0.08 -7.01
C ASP A 259 -19.38 -0.49 -7.65
N ASP A 260 -19.33 -1.67 -8.28
CA ASP A 260 -18.13 -2.10 -9.04
C ASP A 260 -17.88 -1.20 -10.26
N TRP A 261 -18.94 -0.67 -10.89
CA TRP A 261 -18.85 0.31 -11.98
C TRP A 261 -18.32 1.66 -11.50
N LEU A 262 -18.74 2.13 -10.32
CA LEU A 262 -18.26 3.38 -9.73
C LEU A 262 -16.79 3.26 -9.34
N GLU A 263 -16.39 2.15 -8.71
CA GLU A 263 -15.00 1.87 -8.37
C GLU A 263 -14.15 1.75 -9.65
N LYS A 264 -14.65 1.02 -10.67
CA LYS A 264 -14.00 0.95 -11.98
C LYS A 264 -13.85 2.34 -12.61
N PHE A 265 -14.87 3.18 -12.54
CA PHE A 265 -14.81 4.52 -13.12
C PHE A 265 -13.78 5.40 -12.42
N ASP A 266 -13.68 5.32 -11.09
CA ASP A 266 -12.68 6.08 -10.33
C ASP A 266 -11.24 5.57 -10.59
N ASP A 267 -11.02 4.26 -10.60
CA ASP A 267 -9.71 3.66 -10.89
C ASP A 267 -9.28 3.88 -12.34
N ASP A 268 -10.19 3.67 -13.31
CA ASP A 268 -9.91 3.89 -14.73
C ASP A 268 -9.69 5.39 -15.00
N ARG A 269 -10.38 6.30 -14.31
CA ARG A 269 -10.13 7.75 -14.41
C ARG A 269 -8.76 8.12 -13.87
N ILE A 270 -8.35 7.57 -12.72
CA ILE A 270 -6.99 7.80 -12.19
C ILE A 270 -5.95 7.27 -13.18
N ASN A 271 -6.12 6.04 -13.69
CA ASN A 271 -5.19 5.42 -14.64
C ASN A 271 -5.17 6.13 -16.01
N SER A 272 -6.30 6.63 -16.53
CA SER A 272 -6.33 7.41 -17.78
C SER A 272 -5.68 8.77 -17.61
N MET A 273 -5.93 9.47 -16.50
CA MET A 273 -5.25 10.74 -16.21
C MET A 273 -3.74 10.56 -16.06
N GLU A 274 -3.29 9.41 -15.52
CA GLU A 274 -1.88 9.04 -15.52
C GLU A 274 -1.33 8.76 -16.93
N ASN A 275 -2.07 8.08 -17.81
CA ASN A 275 -1.64 7.74 -19.17
C ASN A 275 -1.68 8.94 -20.15
N ASP A 276 -2.67 9.82 -20.07
CA ASP A 276 -2.85 10.96 -20.99
C ASP A 276 -1.75 12.02 -20.82
N MET A 277 -1.03 12.03 -19.70
CA MET A 277 0.16 12.87 -19.49
C MET A 277 1.40 12.36 -20.28
N PHE A 278 1.36 11.16 -20.86
CA PHE A 278 2.48 10.57 -21.61
C PHE A 278 2.30 10.62 -23.14
N CYS A 279 1.24 11.25 -23.67
CA CYS A 279 1.06 11.36 -25.13
C CYS A 279 1.72 12.60 -25.76
N ASP A 280 2.21 13.58 -24.98
CA ASP A 280 2.85 14.78 -25.51
C ASP A 280 4.33 14.89 -25.06
N SER A 281 5.18 14.04 -25.62
CA SER A 281 6.62 14.35 -25.71
C SER A 281 7.29 13.76 -26.95
N ASP A 282 6.68 13.91 -28.12
CA ASP A 282 7.39 13.84 -29.40
C ASP A 282 7.77 15.27 -29.83
N TYR A 283 8.79 15.83 -29.17
CA TYR A 283 9.57 16.94 -29.75
C TYR A 283 10.78 16.31 -30.44
N ASP A 284 10.54 15.75 -31.63
CA ASP A 284 11.62 15.45 -32.57
C ASP A 284 12.02 16.74 -33.30
N ASP A 285 13.14 17.29 -32.79
CA ASP A 285 14.27 17.82 -33.53
C ASP A 285 14.06 18.21 -35.02
N LEU A 286 13.74 19.48 -35.25
CA LEU A 286 14.03 20.16 -36.52
C LEU A 286 15.17 21.16 -36.30
N THR A 287 16.38 20.65 -36.06
CA THR A 287 17.61 21.41 -36.28
C THR A 287 18.51 20.73 -37.30
N GLY A 288 18.29 21.06 -38.58
CA GLY A 288 19.08 20.52 -39.68
C GLY A 288 19.06 21.42 -40.93
N VAL A 289 20.12 22.23 -41.04
CA VAL A 289 20.78 22.66 -42.29
C VAL A 289 20.04 23.67 -43.19
N TRP A 290 20.50 24.92 -43.14
CA TRP A 290 20.59 25.76 -44.34
C TRP A 290 22.04 26.23 -44.49
N GLU A 291 22.77 25.57 -45.39
CA GLU A 291 23.94 26.14 -46.06
C GLU A 291 23.44 27.01 -47.22
N ASN A 292 23.68 28.32 -47.12
CA ASN A 292 24.23 29.23 -48.14
C ASN A 292 24.11 30.68 -47.68
#